data_AF-A0A2C0ZGV3-F1
#
_entry.id   AF-A0A2C0ZGV3-F1
#
_cell.length_a   1.000
_cell.length_b   1.000
_cell.length_c   1.000
_cell.angle_alpha   90.00
_cell.angle_beta   90.00
_cell.angle_gamma   90.00
#
_symmetry.space_group_name_H-M   'P 1'
#
loop_
_entity.id
_entity.type
_entity.pdbx_description
1 polymer ?
#
loop_
_entity_poly.entity_id
_entity_poly.type
_entity_poly.pdbx_seq_one_letter_code
_entity_poly.pdbx_strand_id
1 'polypeptide(L)'
;MWRSSPYGFTTRLPVTDKPFTLSIDVPGHFKFKKDFTVGLKEDGKVTAGSKPVDYNYIPGGDTNKDNVIEVKDALYIQTYWETNKRDADINYDGVVDEKDMQYVINNYFMQNPWYDNSPKAVKKYKGETLEDVLTSWSRVIGYKLPIFNRRRSMIVTDFLVYAQIE
;
A
#
# COMPACT_ATOMS: atom_id res chain seq x y z
N MET A 1 -22.99 -17.64 -25.00
CA MET A 1 -22.07 -16.49 -25.08
C MET A 1 -21.97 -15.90 -23.68
N TRP A 2 -20.94 -16.29 -22.92
CA TRP A 2 -20.81 -15.91 -21.51
C TRP A 2 -20.35 -14.46 -21.42
N ARG A 3 -21.20 -13.60 -20.84
CA ARG A 3 -20.85 -12.23 -20.48
C ARG A 3 -19.72 -12.30 -19.45
N SER A 4 -18.54 -11.85 -19.84
CA SER A 4 -17.41 -11.60 -18.94
C SER A 4 -17.87 -10.64 -17.85
N SER A 5 -17.95 -11.14 -16.62
CA SER A 5 -17.99 -10.26 -15.45
C SER A 5 -16.62 -9.59 -15.36
N PRO A 6 -16.51 -8.24 -15.43
CA PRO A 6 -15.22 -7.55 -15.56
C PRO A 6 -14.34 -7.56 -14.29
N TYR A 7 -14.69 -8.34 -13.25
CA TYR A 7 -14.08 -8.25 -11.93
C TYR A 7 -12.90 -9.22 -11.68
N GLY A 8 -12.38 -9.92 -12.69
CA GLY A 8 -11.32 -10.93 -12.46
C GLY A 8 -10.34 -11.11 -13.60
N PHE A 9 -9.06 -11.25 -13.26
CA PHE A 9 -8.03 -11.74 -14.17
C PHE A 9 -8.20 -13.26 -14.34
N THR A 10 -8.34 -13.73 -15.57
CA THR A 10 -8.44 -15.16 -15.88
C THR A 10 -7.31 -15.57 -16.81
N THR A 11 -6.70 -16.72 -16.54
CA THR A 11 -5.65 -17.28 -17.37
C THR A 11 -5.78 -18.81 -17.42
N ARG A 12 -5.25 -19.42 -18.48
CA ARG A 12 -5.22 -20.88 -18.65
C ARG A 12 -3.89 -21.41 -18.12
N LEU A 13 -3.93 -21.99 -16.93
CA LEU A 13 -2.77 -22.63 -16.31
C LEU A 13 -2.65 -24.10 -16.74
N PRO A 14 -1.43 -24.67 -16.81
CA PRO A 14 -1.26 -26.09 -17.08
C PRO A 14 -1.83 -26.94 -15.94
N VAL A 15 -2.32 -28.13 -16.28
CA VAL A 15 -2.83 -29.09 -15.28
C VAL A 15 -1.64 -29.68 -14.51
N THR A 16 -1.53 -29.33 -13.24
CA THR A 16 -0.47 -29.79 -12.33
C THR A 16 -0.91 -29.66 -10.87
N ASP A 17 -0.38 -30.53 -10.01
CA ASP A 17 -0.51 -30.45 -8.56
C ASP A 17 0.59 -29.60 -7.90
N LYS A 18 1.51 -29.05 -8.70
CA LYS A 18 2.53 -28.10 -8.24
C LYS A 18 1.90 -26.73 -7.93
N PRO A 19 2.41 -26.02 -6.90
CA PRO A 19 1.92 -24.69 -6.58
C PRO A 19 2.33 -23.67 -7.64
N PHE A 20 1.49 -22.66 -7.81
CA PHE A 20 1.76 -21.41 -8.49
C PHE A 20 1.81 -20.29 -7.46
N THR A 21 2.51 -19.21 -7.78
CA THR A 21 2.51 -17.97 -6.99
C THR A 21 1.85 -16.86 -7.80
N LEU A 22 0.79 -16.25 -7.25
CA LEU A 22 0.28 -14.98 -7.75
C LEU A 22 1.08 -13.85 -7.10
N SER A 23 1.67 -12.97 -7.92
CA SER A 23 2.34 -11.75 -7.46
C SER A 23 1.65 -10.54 -8.06
N ILE A 24 1.26 -9.58 -7.23
CA ILE A 24 0.70 -8.30 -7.65
C ILE A 24 1.60 -7.19 -7.11
N ASP A 25 2.03 -6.29 -7.97
CA ASP A 25 2.95 -5.20 -7.65
C ASP A 25 2.35 -3.89 -8.13
N VAL A 26 1.83 -3.10 -7.19
CA VAL A 26 1.17 -1.81 -7.47
C VAL A 26 2.07 -0.70 -6.92
N PRO A 27 2.44 0.33 -7.71
CA PRO A 27 3.27 1.44 -7.23
C PRO A 27 2.71 2.06 -5.93
N GLY A 28 3.59 2.37 -4.99
CA GLY A 28 3.22 2.92 -3.68
C GLY A 28 2.51 1.97 -2.72
N HIS A 29 2.30 0.70 -3.07
CA HIS A 29 1.64 -0.30 -2.23
C HIS A 29 2.58 -1.46 -1.90
N PHE A 30 2.24 -2.23 -0.87
CA PHE A 30 2.92 -3.50 -0.63
C PHE A 30 2.85 -4.42 -1.84
N LYS A 31 3.91 -5.21 -2.03
CA LYS A 31 3.87 -6.31 -2.99
C LYS A 31 3.06 -7.46 -2.40
N PHE A 32 2.01 -7.88 -3.09
CA PHE A 32 1.23 -9.06 -2.72
C PHE A 32 1.88 -10.32 -3.29
N LYS A 33 1.92 -11.39 -2.48
CA LYS A 33 2.30 -12.74 -2.90
C LYS A 33 1.40 -13.78 -2.25
N LYS A 34 0.92 -14.74 -3.03
CA LYS A 34 0.13 -15.87 -2.50
C LYS A 34 0.28 -17.11 -3.36
N ASP A 35 0.57 -18.21 -2.71
CA ASP A 35 0.65 -19.51 -3.35
C ASP A 35 -0.73 -20.16 -3.46
N PHE A 36 -0.96 -20.85 -4.57
CA PHE A 36 -2.19 -21.59 -4.84
C PHE A 36 -1.92 -22.78 -5.77
N THR A 37 -2.78 -23.79 -5.69
CA THR A 37 -2.75 -24.97 -6.57
C THR A 37 -4.10 -25.09 -7.26
N VAL A 38 -4.07 -25.48 -8.54
CA VAL A 38 -5.27 -25.66 -9.38
C VAL A 38 -5.55 -27.11 -9.72
N GLY A 39 -4.55 -28.00 -9.67
CA GLY A 39 -4.73 -29.43 -9.89
C GLY A 39 -5.49 -30.09 -8.74
N LEU A 40 -6.52 -30.85 -9.07
CA LEU A 40 -7.25 -31.71 -8.13
C LEU A 40 -6.72 -33.13 -8.24
N LYS A 41 -6.59 -33.83 -7.11
CA LYS A 41 -6.18 -35.25 -7.09
C LYS A 41 -7.43 -36.12 -6.99
N GLU A 42 -7.73 -36.84 -8.06
CA GLU A 42 -8.89 -37.73 -8.18
C GLU A 42 -8.41 -39.07 -8.73
N ASP A 43 -8.68 -40.16 -8.01
CA ASP A 43 -8.30 -41.53 -8.41
C ASP A 43 -6.82 -41.70 -8.83
N GLY A 44 -5.91 -41.03 -8.13
CA GLY A 44 -4.47 -41.08 -8.41
C GLY A 44 -4.03 -40.27 -9.63
N LYS A 45 -4.94 -39.55 -10.30
CA LYS A 45 -4.67 -38.67 -11.44
C LYS A 45 -4.86 -37.20 -11.05
N VAL A 46 -4.07 -36.32 -11.66
CA VAL A 46 -4.27 -34.87 -11.54
C VAL A 46 -5.25 -34.40 -12.62
N THR A 47 -6.36 -33.79 -12.20
CA THR A 47 -7.40 -33.22 -13.07
C THR A 47 -7.40 -31.69 -12.98
N ALA A 48 -8.02 -31.05 -13.97
CA ALA A 48 -8.09 -29.59 -14.04
C ALA A 48 -9.09 -29.06 -13.00
N GLY A 49 -8.66 -28.08 -12.21
CA GLY A 49 -9.53 -27.31 -11.32
C GLY A 49 -9.41 -25.81 -11.57
N SER A 50 -10.21 -25.04 -10.84
CA SER A 50 -10.13 -23.58 -10.78
C SER A 50 -10.13 -23.15 -9.32
N LYS A 51 -9.32 -22.14 -8.99
CA LYS A 51 -9.24 -21.60 -7.64
C LYS A 51 -9.19 -20.07 -7.70
N PRO A 52 -10.18 -19.35 -7.15
CA PRO A 52 -10.06 -17.91 -6.97
C PRO A 52 -8.96 -17.64 -5.94
N VAL A 53 -8.07 -16.70 -6.26
CA VAL A 53 -7.08 -16.19 -5.31
C VAL A 53 -7.61 -14.87 -4.77
N ASP A 54 -8.02 -14.86 -3.51
CA ASP A 54 -8.52 -13.66 -2.86
C ASP A 54 -7.36 -12.71 -2.46
N TYR A 55 -7.50 -11.43 -2.82
CA TYR A 55 -6.63 -10.29 -2.52
C TYR A 55 -7.41 -8.98 -2.23
N ASN A 56 -8.50 -9.04 -1.45
CA ASN A 56 -9.44 -7.92 -1.19
C ASN A 56 -8.85 -6.51 -1.01
N TYR A 57 -7.70 -6.36 -0.34
CA TYR A 57 -7.04 -5.06 -0.15
C TYR A 57 -5.52 -5.24 -0.03
N ILE A 58 -4.76 -4.44 -0.78
CA ILE A 58 -3.30 -4.33 -0.66
C ILE A 58 -3.02 -2.95 -0.05
N PRO A 59 -2.43 -2.84 1.15
CA PRO A 59 -2.14 -1.55 1.77
C PRO A 59 -1.19 -0.68 0.93
N GLY A 60 -1.55 0.60 0.78
CA GLY A 60 -0.69 1.66 0.26
C GLY A 60 0.23 2.24 1.33
N GLY A 61 1.32 2.88 0.93
CA GLY A 61 2.29 3.54 1.81
C GLY A 61 3.72 2.98 1.73
N ASP A 62 3.95 1.85 1.05
CA ASP A 62 5.29 1.26 0.84
C ASP A 62 5.89 1.81 -0.47
N THR A 63 6.34 3.06 -0.39
CA THR A 63 6.81 3.84 -1.54
C THR A 63 8.22 3.49 -1.96
N ASN A 64 9.03 2.98 -1.02
CA ASN A 64 10.41 2.56 -1.26
C ASN A 64 10.53 1.04 -1.54
N LYS A 65 9.42 0.28 -1.44
CA LYS A 65 9.31 -1.15 -1.72
C LYS A 65 10.17 -2.04 -0.81
N ASP A 66 10.38 -1.62 0.45
CA ASP A 66 11.17 -2.38 1.42
C ASP A 66 10.34 -3.33 2.30
N ASN A 67 9.03 -3.45 2.02
CA ASN A 67 8.07 -4.31 2.73
C ASN A 67 7.75 -3.86 4.16
N VAL A 68 8.00 -2.59 4.49
CA VAL A 68 7.53 -1.97 5.73
C VAL A 68 7.15 -0.51 5.47
N ILE A 69 6.08 -0.04 6.10
CA ILE A 69 5.64 1.35 5.98
C ILE A 69 6.15 2.10 7.19
N GLU A 70 7.10 3.01 6.97
CA GLU A 70 7.83 3.68 8.04
C GLU A 70 8.27 5.10 7.65
N VAL A 71 9.14 5.73 8.47
CA VAL A 71 9.58 7.12 8.23
C VAL A 71 10.27 7.30 6.88
N LYS A 72 10.88 6.23 6.34
CA LYS A 72 11.51 6.29 5.01
C LYS A 72 10.50 6.59 3.91
N ASP A 73 9.28 6.09 4.02
CA ASP A 73 8.22 6.34 3.04
C ASP A 73 7.72 7.78 3.10
N ALA A 74 7.56 8.31 4.31
CA ALA A 74 7.19 9.72 4.49
C ALA A 74 8.24 10.66 3.87
N LEU A 75 9.53 10.36 4.08
CA LEU A 75 10.63 11.11 3.47
C LEU A 75 10.64 10.97 1.93
N TYR A 76 10.25 9.81 1.41
CA TYR A 76 10.15 9.58 -0.02
C TYR A 76 9.03 10.42 -0.64
N ILE A 77 7.84 10.45 -0.03
CA ILE A 77 6.73 11.35 -0.42
C ILE A 77 7.21 12.81 -0.40
N GLN A 78 7.84 13.26 0.69
CA GLN A 78 8.35 14.63 0.81
C GLN A 78 9.37 14.98 -0.28
N THR A 79 10.23 14.02 -0.66
CA THR A 79 11.24 14.21 -1.71
C THR A 79 10.61 14.48 -3.08
N TYR A 80 9.44 13.89 -3.35
CA TYR A 80 8.76 13.96 -4.64
C TYR A 80 7.52 14.85 -4.62
N TRP A 81 7.38 15.72 -3.62
CA TRP A 81 6.27 16.65 -3.48
C TRP A 81 5.99 17.45 -4.75
N GLU A 82 4.72 17.65 -5.11
CA GLU A 82 4.28 18.40 -6.31
C GLU A 82 4.80 17.82 -7.65
N THR A 83 5.32 16.59 -7.66
CA THR A 83 5.69 15.87 -8.89
C THR A 83 4.65 14.83 -9.25
N ASN A 84 4.88 14.08 -10.33
CA ASN A 84 4.09 12.92 -10.72
C ASN A 84 4.85 11.59 -10.54
N LYS A 85 5.78 11.52 -9.58
CA LYS A 85 6.57 10.30 -9.34
C LYS A 85 5.63 9.14 -8.97
N ARG A 86 5.46 8.20 -9.88
CA ARG A 86 4.49 7.09 -9.80
C ARG A 86 4.50 6.27 -8.50
N ASP A 87 5.66 6.08 -7.87
CA ASP A 87 5.74 5.33 -6.61
C ASP A 87 5.31 6.14 -5.39
N ALA A 88 5.34 7.48 -5.49
CA ALA A 88 4.94 8.42 -4.45
C ALA A 88 3.50 8.96 -4.66
N ASP A 89 3.01 9.00 -5.90
CA ASP A 89 1.63 9.33 -6.26
C ASP A 89 0.76 8.09 -6.04
N ILE A 90 0.51 7.71 -4.78
CA ILE A 90 -0.12 6.45 -4.40
C ILE A 90 -1.55 6.36 -4.95
N ASN A 91 -2.29 7.48 -4.93
CA ASN A 91 -3.68 7.52 -5.38
C ASN A 91 -3.85 7.62 -6.92
N TYR A 92 -2.76 7.88 -7.65
CA TYR A 92 -2.72 8.05 -9.11
C TYR A 92 -3.57 9.21 -9.65
N ASP A 93 -3.61 10.33 -8.93
CA ASP A 93 -4.28 11.55 -9.38
C ASP A 93 -3.34 12.50 -10.17
N GLY A 94 -2.06 12.13 -10.28
CA GLY A 94 -1.06 12.80 -11.10
C GLY A 94 -0.21 13.83 -10.37
N VAL A 95 -0.43 14.01 -9.06
CA VAL A 95 0.39 14.87 -8.20
C VAL A 95 0.69 14.18 -6.87
N VAL A 96 1.93 14.27 -6.41
CA VAL A 96 2.30 13.82 -5.07
C VAL A 96 1.91 14.90 -4.07
N ASP A 97 0.89 14.62 -3.26
CA ASP A 97 0.32 15.58 -2.31
C ASP A 97 -0.03 14.96 -0.94
N GLU A 98 -0.82 15.67 -0.14
CA GLU A 98 -1.18 15.24 1.21
C GLU A 98 -2.02 13.96 1.21
N LYS A 99 -2.78 13.70 0.13
CA LYS A 99 -3.58 12.49 -0.02
C LYS A 99 -2.68 11.26 -0.09
N ASP A 100 -1.49 11.38 -0.70
CA ASP A 100 -0.53 10.28 -0.74
C ASP A 100 0.13 10.06 0.62
N MET A 101 0.51 11.15 1.31
CA MET A 101 1.04 11.07 2.67
C MET A 101 0.07 10.36 3.63
N GLN A 102 -1.25 10.50 3.43
CA GLN A 102 -2.24 9.80 4.25
C GLN A 102 -2.14 8.28 4.18
N TYR A 103 -1.68 7.69 3.07
CA TYR A 103 -1.46 6.23 3.01
C TYR A 103 -0.34 5.80 3.95
N VAL A 104 0.75 6.57 4.02
CA VAL A 104 1.86 6.32 4.94
C VAL A 104 1.40 6.49 6.38
N ILE A 105 0.65 7.55 6.69
CA ILE A 105 0.13 7.82 8.04
C ILE A 105 -0.82 6.72 8.51
N ASN A 106 -1.78 6.33 7.67
CA ASN A 106 -2.81 5.35 8.02
C ASN A 106 -2.24 3.94 8.23
N ASN A 107 -1.15 3.61 7.54
CA ASN A 107 -0.51 2.29 7.60
C ASN A 107 0.85 2.31 8.31
N TYR A 108 1.16 3.36 9.08
CA TYR A 108 2.47 3.53 9.70
C TYR A 108 2.83 2.39 10.65
N PHE A 109 4.07 1.89 10.53
CA PHE A 109 4.60 0.67 11.17
C PHE A 109 4.00 -0.67 10.69
N MET A 110 3.18 -0.67 9.64
CA MET A 110 2.73 -1.93 9.05
C MET A 110 3.91 -2.62 8.35
N GLN A 111 4.04 -3.93 8.57
CA GLN A 111 4.97 -4.80 7.85
C GLN A 111 4.17 -5.61 6.83
N ASN A 112 4.75 -5.88 5.66
CA ASN A 112 4.05 -6.63 4.62
C ASN A 112 3.71 -8.04 5.13
N PRO A 113 2.40 -8.42 5.22
CA PRO A 113 1.99 -9.71 5.77
C PRO A 113 2.20 -10.88 4.81
N TRP A 114 2.54 -10.62 3.54
CA TRP A 114 2.77 -11.64 2.52
C TRP A 114 4.25 -12.06 2.38
N TYR A 115 5.11 -11.57 3.28
CA TYR A 115 6.53 -11.90 3.32
C TYR A 115 6.95 -12.26 4.74
N ASP A 116 7.52 -13.46 4.90
CA ASP A 116 7.92 -13.99 6.21
C ASP A 116 9.02 -13.14 6.89
N ASN A 117 9.82 -12.43 6.10
CA ASN A 117 10.99 -11.68 6.56
C ASN A 117 10.86 -10.17 6.32
N SER A 118 9.63 -9.62 6.41
CA SER A 118 9.42 -8.18 6.33
C SER A 118 10.23 -7.44 7.41
N PRO A 119 10.99 -6.38 7.07
CA PRO A 119 11.84 -5.67 8.02
C PRO A 119 11.03 -5.07 9.17
N LYS A 120 11.65 -4.93 10.35
CA LYS A 120 11.03 -4.24 11.48
C LYS A 120 10.98 -2.74 11.22
N ALA A 121 9.81 -2.15 11.44
CA ALA A 121 9.63 -0.73 11.25
C ALA A 121 10.49 0.09 12.22
N VAL A 122 11.13 1.14 11.71
CA VAL A 122 11.93 2.10 12.45
C VAL A 122 11.16 3.41 12.63
N LYS A 123 11.29 3.98 13.83
CA LYS A 123 10.63 5.26 14.18
C LYS A 123 11.40 6.48 13.69
N LYS A 124 12.68 6.29 13.40
CA LYS A 124 13.64 7.35 13.14
C LYS A 124 14.61 6.93 12.05
N TYR A 125 14.81 7.80 11.07
CA TYR A 125 15.77 7.60 10.00
C TYR A 125 16.48 8.92 9.74
N LYS A 126 17.82 8.87 9.64
CA LYS A 126 18.67 10.05 9.43
C LYS A 126 18.44 11.24 10.40
N GLY A 127 17.90 11.00 11.58
CA GLY A 127 17.64 12.08 12.54
C GLY A 127 16.17 12.50 12.63
N GLU A 128 15.33 12.06 11.70
CA GLU A 128 13.93 12.50 11.58
C GLU A 128 12.94 11.39 11.94
N THR A 129 11.84 11.77 12.59
CA THR A 129 10.62 10.95 12.77
C THR A 129 9.53 11.34 11.79
N LEU A 130 8.44 10.58 11.72
CA LEU A 130 7.26 10.99 10.94
C LEU A 130 6.77 12.39 11.36
N GLU A 131 6.73 12.68 12.65
CA GLU A 131 6.33 14.00 13.15
C GLU A 131 7.26 15.13 12.69
N ASP A 132 8.56 14.87 12.60
CA ASP A 132 9.53 15.85 12.08
C ASP A 132 9.27 16.13 10.59
N VAL A 133 9.01 15.09 9.78
CA VAL A 133 8.67 15.21 8.35
C VAL A 133 7.40 16.04 8.16
N LEU A 134 6.33 15.71 8.89
CA LEU A 134 5.05 16.42 8.81
C LEU A 134 5.16 17.89 9.28
N THR A 135 5.97 18.14 10.32
CA THR A 135 6.19 19.50 10.84
C THR A 135 7.02 20.35 9.88
N SER A 136 8.08 19.77 9.31
CA SER A 136 8.91 20.42 8.29
C SER A 136 8.05 20.82 7.09
N TRP A 137 7.23 19.90 6.61
CA TRP A 137 6.28 20.12 5.53
C TRP A 137 5.33 21.28 5.82
N SER A 138 4.67 21.29 6.99
CA SER A 138 3.74 22.37 7.37
C SER A 138 4.38 23.76 7.42
N ARG A 139 5.68 23.87 7.69
CA ARG A 139 6.40 25.15 7.66
C ARG A 139 6.71 25.62 6.24
N VAL A 140 6.95 24.69 5.32
CA VAL A 140 7.33 25.01 3.93
C VAL A 140 6.13 25.45 3.11
N ILE A 141 4.98 24.79 3.27
CA ILE A 141 3.80 25.05 2.41
C ILE A 141 2.76 25.98 3.04
N GLY A 142 2.95 26.43 4.29
CA GLY A 142 2.00 27.32 4.98
C GLY A 142 0.71 26.63 5.47
N TYR A 143 0.54 25.33 5.25
CA TYR A 143 -0.59 24.54 5.72
C TYR A 143 -0.25 23.76 7.00
N LYS A 144 -1.08 23.92 8.03
CA LYS A 144 -0.95 23.17 9.29
C LYS A 144 -1.69 21.85 9.18
N LEU A 145 -0.99 20.72 9.06
CA LEU A 145 -1.65 19.42 9.20
C LEU A 145 -2.26 19.32 10.61
N PRO A 146 -3.41 18.63 10.78
CA PRO A 146 -3.91 18.30 12.10
C PRO A 146 -2.83 17.49 12.83
N ILE A 147 -2.19 18.13 13.81
CA ILE A 147 -1.05 17.57 14.54
C ILE A 147 -1.55 16.35 15.31
N PHE A 148 -0.87 15.22 15.12
CA PHE A 148 -1.14 13.95 15.79
C PHE A 148 -0.96 14.08 17.31
N ASN A 149 -2.05 14.34 18.05
CA ASN A 149 -2.01 14.46 19.50
C ASN A 149 -2.14 13.07 20.16
N ARG A 150 -1.02 12.43 20.49
CA ARG A 150 -0.96 11.11 21.15
C ARG A 150 -1.59 11.05 22.56
N ARG A 151 -2.17 12.14 23.09
CA ARG A 151 -2.77 12.18 24.44
C ARG A 151 -4.30 12.06 24.49
N ARG A 152 -4.98 11.81 23.37
CA ARG A 152 -6.41 11.48 23.38
C ARG A 152 -6.66 10.24 22.56
N SER A 153 -7.38 9.29 23.15
CA SER A 153 -7.94 8.13 22.44
C SER A 153 -8.67 8.61 21.19
N MET A 154 -8.47 7.90 20.08
CA MET A 154 -9.20 8.06 18.83
C MET A 154 -10.69 8.29 19.09
N ILE A 155 -11.17 9.48 18.73
CA ILE A 155 -12.51 9.62 18.15
C ILE A 155 -12.28 10.17 16.76
N VAL A 156 -12.65 9.36 15.78
CA VAL A 156 -12.71 9.67 14.36
C VAL A 156 -13.78 10.73 14.16
N THR A 157 -13.43 12.00 14.23
CA THR A 157 -14.19 13.14 13.65
C THR A 157 -13.27 14.35 13.76
N ASP A 158 -12.70 14.78 12.64
CA ASP A 158 -12.44 16.18 12.30
C ASP A 158 -11.72 16.20 10.94
N PHE A 159 -12.39 15.65 9.92
CA PHE A 159 -12.27 16.15 8.56
C PHE A 159 -13.15 17.38 8.51
N LEU A 160 -12.56 18.56 8.34
CA LEU A 160 -13.12 19.77 7.71
C LEU A 160 -12.23 20.96 8.05
N VAL A 161 -11.39 21.41 7.12
CA VAL A 161 -11.10 22.84 6.98
C VAL A 161 -11.05 23.18 5.49
N TYR A 162 -11.98 24.05 5.11
CA TYR A 162 -12.18 24.64 3.80
C TYR A 162 -10.92 25.33 3.27
N ALA A 163 -10.54 25.04 2.03
CA ALA A 163 -9.81 26.00 1.21
C ALA A 163 -10.85 26.90 0.52
N GLN A 164 -11.05 28.10 1.04
CA GLN A 164 -11.68 29.20 0.31
C GLN A 164 -10.58 30.18 -0.03
N ILE A 165 -10.22 30.22 -1.32
CA ILE A 165 -9.21 31.12 -1.87
C ILE A 165 -9.98 32.36 -2.36
N GLU A 166 -9.51 33.54 -1.95
CA GLU A 166 -9.98 34.86 -2.41
C GLU A 166 -9.76 35.07 -3.92
#